data_AF-A0A4Y9N242-F1
#
_entry.id   AF-A0A4Y9N242-F1
#
_cell.length_a   1.000
_cell.length_b   1.000
_cell.length_c   1.000
_cell.angle_alpha   90.00
_cell.angle_beta   90.00
_cell.angle_gamma   90.00
#
_symmetry.space_group_name_H-M   'P 1'
#
loop_
_entity.id
_entity.type
_entity.pdbx_description
1 polymer ?
#
loop_
_entity_poly.entity_id
_entity_poly.type
_entity_poly.pdbx_seq_one_letter_code
_entity_poly.pdbx_strand_id
1 'polypeptide(L)'
;MPQVGPWTGDPIWLSDVLRAEGLRVAEYPGWRERGHGHFRDIRGVMVHHTGSDHATAASIAHGRPDLAGPLSQLHIARDGTVTVVAAGVAWHAGVGMYPWLPTNMANWHTIGIECANDGTAPTAPHRQNWPDSQYVALVGSCAAINRRLGQDAARTIGHKEYAGRAQGKWDPGAIDMDVLRRDIQTQIGLPTGGAPPPRPPVPVGQYAHILLFRGSRGPQVAEVQRRLKYGYAGYAGHLEVDGDYGPLTEAAVREFQRRTPGLTVDGIVGPETAAALRLTLV
;
A
#
# COMPACT_ATOMS: atom_id res chain seq x y z
N MET A 1 2.73 2.17 26.79
CA MET A 1 2.76 0.70 26.95
C MET A 1 2.80 0.08 25.56
N PRO A 2 3.61 -0.96 25.29
CA PRO A 2 3.56 -1.68 24.02
C PRO A 2 2.17 -2.28 23.83
N GLN A 3 1.61 -2.12 22.63
CA GLN A 3 0.25 -2.54 22.30
C GLN A 3 0.25 -4.03 21.97
N VAL A 4 -0.65 -4.79 22.61
CA VAL A 4 -0.68 -6.26 22.57
C VAL A 4 -1.62 -6.83 21.48
N GLY A 5 -2.07 -5.99 20.53
CA GLY A 5 -2.99 -6.37 19.45
C GLY A 5 -2.75 -5.59 18.15
N PRO A 6 -3.36 -6.01 17.02
CA PRO A 6 -3.18 -5.34 15.73
C PRO A 6 -3.56 -3.86 15.82
N TRP A 7 -2.69 -2.99 15.28
CA TRP A 7 -2.95 -1.56 15.21
C TRP A 7 -4.17 -1.28 14.32
N THR A 8 -5.08 -0.44 14.79
CA THR A 8 -6.25 0.05 14.04
C THR A 8 -6.22 1.58 14.00
N GLY A 9 -6.65 2.15 12.88
CA GLY A 9 -6.63 3.60 12.63
C GLY A 9 -5.39 4.09 11.86
N ASP A 10 -5.48 5.31 11.34
CA ASP A 10 -4.42 5.89 10.53
C ASP A 10 -3.19 6.27 11.39
N PRO A 11 -1.97 6.13 10.84
CA PRO A 11 -0.71 6.36 11.55
C PRO A 11 -0.37 7.85 11.68
N ILE A 12 -1.24 8.63 12.34
CA ILE A 12 -1.00 10.05 12.67
C ILE A 12 0.23 10.29 13.56
N TRP A 13 0.81 9.21 14.10
CA TRP A 13 2.05 9.20 14.88
C TRP A 13 3.33 9.13 14.02
N LEU A 14 3.23 9.01 12.69
CA LEU A 14 4.39 8.81 11.80
C LEU A 14 5.49 9.86 12.03
N SER A 15 5.12 11.14 12.01
CA SER A 15 6.10 12.22 12.15
C SER A 15 6.87 12.15 13.47
N ASP A 16 6.20 11.77 14.57
CA ASP A 16 6.80 11.72 15.90
C ASP A 16 7.76 10.54 16.04
N VAL A 17 7.38 9.35 15.55
CA VAL A 17 8.24 8.17 15.66
C VAL A 17 9.48 8.29 14.79
N LEU A 18 9.36 8.92 13.61
CA LEU A 18 10.50 9.15 12.72
C LEU A 18 11.47 10.17 13.32
N ARG A 19 10.94 11.23 13.96
CA ARG A 19 11.78 12.20 14.70
C ARG A 19 12.46 11.57 15.90
N ALA A 20 11.76 10.70 16.64
CA ALA A 20 12.32 9.98 17.77
C ALA A 20 13.44 9.00 17.36
N GLU A 21 13.41 8.51 16.12
CA GLU A 21 14.51 7.73 15.51
C GLU A 21 15.72 8.60 15.12
N GLY A 22 15.64 9.93 15.27
CA GLY A 22 16.70 10.87 14.91
C GLY A 22 16.73 11.22 13.42
N LEU A 23 15.66 10.94 12.67
CA LEU A 23 15.61 11.23 11.24
C LEU A 23 15.30 12.70 10.96
N ARG A 24 15.75 13.19 9.80
CA ARG A 24 15.41 14.53 9.31
C ARG A 24 14.00 14.52 8.71
N VAL A 25 13.01 14.82 9.54
CA VAL A 25 11.59 14.71 9.17
C VAL A 25 11.00 16.04 8.71
N ALA A 26 10.34 16.03 7.55
CA ALA A 26 9.45 17.07 7.09
C ALA A 26 7.99 16.58 7.07
N GLU A 27 7.03 17.49 7.22
CA GLU A 27 5.60 17.20 7.09
C GLU A 27 5.06 17.91 5.85
N TYR A 28 4.45 17.16 4.93
CA TYR A 28 3.81 17.77 3.76
C TYR A 28 2.48 18.44 4.17
N PRO A 29 2.12 19.61 3.63
CA PRO A 29 0.86 20.27 3.98
C PRO A 29 -0.37 19.37 3.82
N GLY A 30 -1.18 19.30 4.88
CA GLY A 30 -2.41 18.49 4.94
C GLY A 30 -2.18 16.98 4.99
N TRP A 31 -0.98 16.50 5.35
CA TRP A 31 -0.69 15.05 5.36
C TRP A 31 -1.61 14.25 6.29
N ARG A 32 -2.08 14.84 7.40
CA ARG A 32 -2.91 14.17 8.41
C ARG A 32 -4.27 13.74 7.85
N GLU A 33 -4.81 14.50 6.90
CA GLU A 33 -6.09 14.24 6.26
C GLU A 33 -5.93 13.64 4.85
N ARG A 34 -4.69 13.54 4.33
CA ARG A 34 -4.41 13.05 2.99
C ARG A 34 -4.44 11.53 2.93
N GLY A 35 -5.15 11.00 1.95
CA GLY A 35 -5.24 9.56 1.66
C GLY A 35 -6.45 9.24 0.81
N HIS A 36 -6.58 7.97 0.43
CA HIS A 36 -7.74 7.43 -0.29
C HIS A 36 -8.72 6.69 0.63
N GLY A 37 -8.75 7.09 1.90
CA GLY A 37 -9.51 6.44 2.97
C GLY A 37 -8.61 5.97 4.12
N HIS A 38 -9.21 5.24 5.05
CA HIS A 38 -8.54 4.78 6.28
C HIS A 38 -7.90 3.40 6.11
N PHE A 39 -6.82 3.17 6.84
CA PHE A 39 -6.23 1.85 6.99
C PHE A 39 -7.24 0.88 7.64
N ARG A 40 -7.24 -0.38 7.18
CA ARG A 40 -8.01 -1.45 7.84
C ARG A 40 -7.30 -1.92 9.10
N ASP A 41 -6.01 -2.22 8.94
CA ASP A 41 -5.02 -2.43 9.99
C ASP A 41 -3.65 -2.07 9.39
N ILE A 42 -2.58 -2.07 10.19
CA ILE A 42 -1.20 -1.86 9.68
C ILE A 42 -0.34 -3.07 10.03
N ARG A 43 0.09 -3.79 9.00
CA ARG A 43 0.79 -5.08 9.10
C ARG A 43 2.27 -5.02 8.78
N GLY A 44 2.76 -3.86 8.34
CA GLY A 44 4.17 -3.68 7.97
C GLY A 44 4.41 -2.50 7.04
N VAL A 45 5.57 -2.53 6.40
CA VAL A 45 6.10 -1.50 5.52
C VAL A 45 6.38 -2.08 4.14
N MET A 46 6.03 -1.36 3.08
CA MET A 46 6.44 -1.67 1.71
C MET A 46 7.39 -0.60 1.18
N VAL A 47 8.54 -1.03 0.69
CA VAL A 47 9.61 -0.15 0.20
C VAL A 47 9.63 -0.12 -1.32
N HIS A 48 9.78 1.08 -1.86
CA HIS A 48 9.78 1.40 -3.27
C HIS A 48 10.99 2.27 -3.64
N HIS A 49 11.32 2.29 -4.93
CA HIS A 49 12.01 3.41 -5.55
C HIS A 49 11.06 4.04 -6.56
N THR A 50 11.17 5.34 -6.74
CA THR A 50 10.24 6.13 -7.57
C THR A 50 10.48 6.00 -9.07
N GLY A 51 11.63 5.46 -9.47
CA GLY A 51 12.10 5.40 -10.86
C GLY A 51 12.78 6.70 -11.30
N SER A 52 13.06 7.62 -10.36
CA SER A 52 13.69 8.90 -10.63
C SER A 52 14.46 9.42 -9.41
N ASP A 53 15.70 9.85 -9.63
CA ASP A 53 16.51 10.53 -8.61
C ASP A 53 15.97 11.92 -8.21
N HIS A 54 14.95 12.43 -8.92
CA HIS A 54 14.40 13.77 -8.74
C HIS A 54 12.94 13.78 -8.24
N ALA A 55 12.38 12.63 -7.89
CA ALA A 55 11.04 12.58 -7.33
C ALA A 55 10.95 13.40 -6.04
N THR A 56 9.85 14.15 -5.87
CA THR A 56 9.64 15.05 -4.74
C THR A 56 8.48 14.58 -3.87
N ALA A 57 8.40 15.05 -2.62
CA ALA A 57 7.22 14.83 -1.80
C ALA A 57 5.93 15.33 -2.46
N ALA A 58 6.01 16.40 -3.27
CA ALA A 58 4.88 16.91 -4.03
C ALA A 58 4.43 15.93 -5.12
N SER A 59 5.35 15.30 -5.86
CA SER A 59 4.98 14.27 -6.85
C SER A 59 4.36 13.05 -6.18
N ILE A 60 4.77 12.70 -4.96
CA ILE A 60 4.12 11.64 -4.19
C ILE A 60 2.73 12.07 -3.73
N ALA A 61 2.58 13.29 -3.22
CA ALA A 61 1.32 13.80 -2.67
C ALA A 61 0.22 13.96 -3.72
N HIS A 62 0.58 14.45 -4.90
CA HIS A 62 -0.35 14.75 -5.99
C HIS A 62 -0.47 13.61 -7.00
N GLY A 63 0.52 12.73 -7.04
CA GLY A 63 0.57 11.61 -7.96
C GLY A 63 0.99 12.02 -9.36
N ARG A 64 0.49 11.28 -10.35
CA ARG A 64 0.83 11.40 -11.77
C ARG A 64 -0.46 11.38 -12.61
N PRO A 65 -0.44 11.78 -13.89
CA PRO A 65 -1.65 11.92 -14.70
C PRO A 65 -2.53 10.66 -14.77
N ASP A 66 -1.92 9.47 -14.70
CA ASP A 66 -2.60 8.17 -14.72
C ASP A 66 -2.97 7.63 -13.33
N LEU A 67 -2.45 8.23 -12.24
CA LEU A 67 -2.69 7.78 -10.87
C LEU A 67 -2.67 8.93 -9.87
N ALA A 68 -3.85 9.25 -9.33
CA ALA A 68 -4.00 10.27 -8.30
C ALA A 68 -3.21 9.92 -7.03
N GLY A 69 -2.53 10.90 -6.46
CA GLY A 69 -1.84 10.76 -5.18
C GLY A 69 -2.81 10.70 -3.98
N PRO A 70 -2.31 10.31 -2.79
CA PRO A 70 -0.91 10.02 -2.52
C PRO A 70 -0.45 8.67 -3.07
N LEU A 71 0.80 8.63 -3.55
CA LEU A 71 1.47 7.42 -4.06
C LEU A 71 2.22 6.63 -2.99
N SER A 72 2.42 7.21 -1.81
CA SER A 72 2.94 6.54 -0.61
C SER A 72 2.69 7.44 0.61
N GLN A 73 2.86 6.89 1.81
CA GLN A 73 2.78 7.67 3.04
C GLN A 73 4.06 8.45 3.28
N LEU A 74 5.23 7.88 2.94
CA LEU A 74 6.53 8.53 3.11
C LEU A 74 7.26 8.71 1.77
N HIS A 75 7.91 9.86 1.63
CA HIS A 75 8.92 10.14 0.61
C HIS A 75 10.30 10.25 1.27
N ILE A 76 11.34 9.66 0.69
CA ILE A 76 12.73 9.83 1.14
C ILE A 76 13.56 10.44 0.01
N ALA A 77 13.99 11.68 0.21
CA ALA A 77 14.88 12.38 -0.71
C ALA A 77 16.29 11.76 -0.72
N ARG A 78 17.06 12.05 -1.77
CA ARG A 78 18.46 11.61 -1.93
C ARG A 78 19.37 12.01 -0.77
N ASP A 79 19.05 13.11 -0.10
CA ASP A 79 19.83 13.67 1.01
C ASP A 79 19.44 13.09 2.39
N GLY A 80 18.52 12.11 2.42
CA GLY A 80 18.03 11.46 3.64
C GLY A 80 16.85 12.18 4.31
N THR A 81 16.31 13.27 3.73
CA THR A 81 15.11 13.92 4.26
C THR A 81 13.89 13.01 4.07
N VAL A 82 13.21 12.68 5.17
CA VAL A 82 11.98 11.88 5.18
C VAL A 82 10.79 12.81 5.28
N THR A 83 9.97 12.88 4.24
CA THR A 83 8.73 13.68 4.26
C THR A 83 7.54 12.78 4.50
N VAL A 84 6.74 13.08 5.53
CA VAL A 84 5.44 12.46 5.76
C VAL A 84 4.42 13.13 4.83
N VAL A 85 3.89 12.36 3.89
CA VAL A 85 3.03 12.83 2.80
C VAL A 85 1.56 12.59 3.10
N ALA A 86 1.23 11.44 3.71
CA ALA A 86 -0.14 11.03 3.96
C ALA A 86 -0.24 10.16 5.22
N ALA A 87 -1.32 10.35 5.99
CA ALA A 87 -1.71 9.43 7.05
C ALA A 87 -2.64 8.34 6.52
N GLY A 88 -3.53 8.63 5.56
CA GLY A 88 -4.45 7.64 5.02
C GLY A 88 -3.79 6.67 4.02
N VAL A 89 -4.63 5.80 3.44
CA VAL A 89 -4.22 4.84 2.40
C VAL A 89 -3.64 5.55 1.17
N ALA A 90 -2.59 4.97 0.59
CA ALA A 90 -1.93 5.45 -0.61
C ALA A 90 -1.97 4.38 -1.71
N TRP A 91 -1.89 4.79 -2.98
CA TRP A 91 -1.88 3.88 -4.12
C TRP A 91 -0.45 3.47 -4.49
N HIS A 92 0.14 2.56 -3.69
CA HIS A 92 1.55 2.19 -3.82
C HIS A 92 1.77 0.72 -4.20
N ALA A 93 0.94 -0.21 -3.74
CA ALA A 93 1.14 -1.65 -3.92
C ALA A 93 0.48 -2.25 -5.17
N GLY A 94 -0.77 -1.88 -5.46
CA GLY A 94 -1.52 -2.42 -6.61
C GLY A 94 -1.79 -3.93 -6.51
N VAL A 95 -1.70 -4.63 -7.65
CA VAL A 95 -1.95 -6.09 -7.77
C VAL A 95 -0.72 -6.89 -7.31
N GLY A 96 -0.90 -7.84 -6.40
CA GLY A 96 0.18 -8.68 -5.90
C GLY A 96 -0.24 -9.55 -4.74
N MET A 97 0.70 -10.35 -4.24
CA MET A 97 0.48 -11.18 -3.07
C MET A 97 1.76 -11.31 -2.25
N TYR A 98 1.61 -11.43 -0.94
CA TYR A 98 2.69 -11.79 -0.02
C TYR A 98 2.11 -12.64 1.12
N PRO A 99 2.82 -13.62 1.68
CA PRO A 99 2.22 -14.63 2.59
C PRO A 99 1.39 -14.11 3.78
N TRP A 100 1.63 -12.89 4.26
CA TRP A 100 0.89 -12.29 5.38
C TRP A 100 0.02 -11.08 5.01
N LEU A 101 -0.13 -10.83 3.71
CA LEU A 101 -1.03 -9.80 3.15
C LEU A 101 -2.18 -10.48 2.41
N PRO A 102 -3.41 -9.93 2.48
CA PRO A 102 -4.44 -10.37 1.58
C PRO A 102 -4.05 -9.97 0.16
N THR A 103 -4.24 -10.89 -0.78
CA THR A 103 -3.95 -10.67 -2.19
C THR A 103 -4.64 -9.39 -2.67
N ASN A 104 -3.90 -8.56 -3.40
CA ASN A 104 -4.31 -7.27 -3.96
C ASN A 104 -4.82 -6.21 -2.96
N MET A 105 -4.62 -6.41 -1.65
CA MET A 105 -5.12 -5.49 -0.62
C MET A 105 -4.00 -4.80 0.14
N ALA A 106 -2.75 -4.86 -0.32
CA ALA A 106 -1.61 -4.33 0.43
C ALA A 106 -1.72 -2.83 0.75
N ASN A 107 -2.32 -2.01 -0.13
CA ASN A 107 -2.53 -0.58 0.12
C ASN A 107 -3.22 -0.27 1.47
N TRP A 108 -4.12 -1.15 1.93
CA TRP A 108 -4.88 -0.96 3.17
C TRP A 108 -4.21 -1.56 4.41
N HIS A 109 -3.02 -2.15 4.23
CA HIS A 109 -2.35 -2.98 5.22
C HIS A 109 -0.86 -2.66 5.40
N THR A 110 -0.28 -1.82 4.55
CA THR A 110 1.14 -1.44 4.65
C THR A 110 1.35 0.06 4.51
N ILE A 111 2.34 0.57 5.23
CA ILE A 111 2.85 1.92 5.03
C ILE A 111 3.84 1.87 3.87
N GLY A 112 3.58 2.61 2.80
CA GLY A 112 4.47 2.75 1.65
C GLY A 112 5.56 3.80 1.89
N ILE A 113 6.79 3.46 1.50
CA ILE A 113 7.94 4.36 1.47
C ILE A 113 8.49 4.45 0.05
N GLU A 114 8.47 5.65 -0.53
CA GLU A 114 8.99 5.95 -1.86
C GLU A 114 10.30 6.72 -1.77
N CYS A 115 11.39 6.07 -2.18
CA CYS A 115 12.70 6.72 -2.26
C CYS A 115 12.89 7.41 -3.61
N ALA A 116 13.30 8.69 -3.61
CA ALA A 116 13.73 9.41 -4.80
C ALA A 116 15.01 8.77 -5.35
N ASN A 117 14.86 7.74 -6.16
CA ASN A 117 15.93 6.91 -6.66
C ASN A 117 15.48 6.26 -7.97
N ASP A 118 16.37 6.19 -8.96
CA ASP A 118 16.13 5.51 -10.24
C ASP A 118 16.12 3.98 -10.16
N GLY A 119 16.53 3.41 -9.02
CA GLY A 119 16.62 1.98 -8.75
C GLY A 119 17.86 1.31 -9.37
N THR A 120 18.61 2.01 -10.21
CA THR A 120 19.80 1.58 -10.97
C THR A 120 19.55 0.42 -11.93
N ALA A 121 19.37 -0.80 -11.41
CA ALA A 121 19.03 -1.98 -12.17
C ALA A 121 18.55 -3.11 -11.22
N PRO A 122 17.73 -4.07 -11.69
CA PRO A 122 17.28 -5.20 -10.88
C PRO A 122 18.41 -6.10 -10.35
N THR A 123 19.55 -6.12 -11.03
CA THR A 123 20.72 -6.98 -10.74
C THR A 123 21.92 -6.20 -10.21
N ALA A 124 21.77 -4.90 -9.96
CA ALA A 124 22.83 -4.07 -9.41
C ALA A 124 23.24 -4.55 -7.99
N PRO A 125 24.52 -4.44 -7.60
CA PRO A 125 24.95 -4.71 -6.24
C PRO A 125 24.15 -3.89 -5.21
N HIS A 126 24.02 -4.45 -4.00
CA HIS A 126 23.30 -3.80 -2.91
C HIS A 126 23.72 -2.34 -2.74
N ARG A 127 22.76 -1.41 -2.83
CA ARG A 127 22.92 0.06 -2.70
C ARG A 127 23.75 0.74 -3.78
N GLN A 128 24.02 0.12 -4.93
CA GLN A 128 24.62 0.86 -6.04
C GLN A 128 23.73 2.08 -6.40
N ASN A 129 24.30 3.29 -6.43
CA ASN A 129 23.58 4.57 -6.56
C ASN A 129 22.54 4.87 -5.45
N TRP A 130 22.64 4.27 -4.26
CA TRP A 130 21.85 4.67 -3.09
C TRP A 130 22.73 5.42 -2.09
N PRO A 131 22.57 6.75 -1.95
CA PRO A 131 23.34 7.56 -1.01
C PRO A 131 23.19 7.03 0.40
N ASP A 132 24.26 7.09 1.18
CA ASP A 132 24.27 6.62 2.56
C ASP A 132 23.18 7.29 3.40
N SER A 133 22.96 8.60 3.21
CA SER A 133 21.91 9.34 3.89
C SER A 133 20.51 8.85 3.55
N GLN A 134 20.23 8.54 2.28
CA GLN A 134 18.95 7.97 1.84
C GLN A 134 18.76 6.55 2.39
N TYR A 135 19.80 5.71 2.36
CA TYR A 135 19.72 4.34 2.87
C TYR A 135 19.54 4.29 4.39
N VAL A 136 20.31 5.10 5.14
CA VAL A 136 20.16 5.22 6.60
C VAL A 136 18.76 5.71 6.96
N ALA A 137 18.21 6.69 6.22
CA ALA A 137 16.85 7.15 6.41
C ALA A 137 15.80 6.06 6.13
N LEU A 138 16.01 5.23 5.10
CA LEU A 138 15.14 4.10 4.79
C LEU A 138 15.16 3.04 5.91
N VAL A 139 16.35 2.63 6.36
CA VAL A 139 16.52 1.66 7.46
C VAL A 139 15.87 2.19 8.74
N GLY A 140 16.18 3.44 9.12
CA GLY A 140 15.61 4.08 10.31
C GLY A 140 14.10 4.21 10.22
N SER A 141 13.56 4.60 9.06
CA SER A 141 12.10 4.73 8.89
C SER A 141 11.39 3.40 9.09
N CYS A 142 11.89 2.33 8.46
CA CYS A 142 11.35 0.99 8.63
C CYS A 142 11.46 0.50 10.08
N ALA A 143 12.61 0.71 10.73
CA ALA A 143 12.83 0.31 12.11
C ALA A 143 11.90 1.04 13.09
N ALA A 144 11.77 2.36 12.95
CA ALA A 144 10.89 3.19 13.77
C ALA A 144 9.43 2.75 13.68
N ILE A 145 8.95 2.51 12.46
CA ILE A 145 7.57 2.06 12.21
C ILE A 145 7.35 0.66 12.80
N ASN A 146 8.22 -0.31 12.47
CA ASN A 146 8.07 -1.68 12.98
C ASN A 146 8.14 -1.72 14.51
N ARG A 147 9.07 -0.96 15.13
CA ARG A 147 9.17 -0.85 16.58
C ARG A 147 7.90 -0.25 17.20
N ARG A 148 7.32 0.78 16.58
CA ARG A 148 6.05 1.39 17.01
C ARG A 148 4.88 0.40 16.96
N LEU A 149 4.89 -0.50 15.99
CA LEU A 149 3.89 -1.54 15.77
C LEU A 149 4.15 -2.83 16.56
N GLY A 150 5.26 -2.91 17.31
CA GLY A 150 5.66 -4.14 18.02
C GLY A 150 6.05 -5.29 17.09
N GLN A 151 6.61 -4.97 15.92
CA GLN A 151 6.96 -5.90 14.84
C GLN A 151 8.48 -5.97 14.63
N ASP A 152 8.94 -7.05 14.01
CA ASP A 152 10.33 -7.24 13.59
C ASP A 152 10.53 -6.86 12.11
N ALA A 153 11.77 -6.97 11.62
CA ALA A 153 12.10 -6.63 10.24
C ALA A 153 11.42 -7.52 9.18
N ALA A 154 10.85 -8.68 9.55
CA ALA A 154 10.12 -9.54 8.60
C ALA A 154 8.81 -8.89 8.11
N ARG A 155 8.39 -7.78 8.73
CA ARG A 155 7.26 -6.95 8.30
C ARG A 155 7.64 -5.83 7.33
N THR A 156 8.89 -5.78 6.86
CA THR A 156 9.30 -4.94 5.74
C THR A 156 9.52 -5.77 4.48
N ILE A 157 8.86 -5.37 3.38
CA ILE A 157 8.97 -6.02 2.07
C ILE A 157 9.25 -5.00 0.97
N GLY A 158 9.86 -5.44 -0.12
CA GLY A 158 9.99 -4.66 -1.35
C GLY A 158 8.79 -4.85 -2.25
N HIS A 159 8.45 -3.86 -3.07
CA HIS A 159 7.36 -3.99 -4.04
C HIS A 159 7.57 -5.17 -5.00
N LYS A 160 8.82 -5.45 -5.39
CA LYS A 160 9.22 -6.61 -6.19
C LYS A 160 8.81 -7.95 -5.59
N GLU A 161 8.78 -8.05 -4.26
CA GLU A 161 8.41 -9.28 -3.56
C GLU A 161 6.90 -9.47 -3.53
N TYR A 162 6.12 -8.39 -3.57
CA TYR A 162 4.66 -8.40 -3.60
C TYR A 162 4.09 -8.51 -5.02
N ALA A 163 4.53 -7.62 -5.90
CA ALA A 163 3.97 -7.40 -7.23
C ALA A 163 4.90 -7.85 -8.37
N GLY A 164 6.11 -8.35 -8.09
CA GLY A 164 7.05 -8.75 -9.15
C GLY A 164 6.50 -9.84 -10.06
N ARG A 165 5.88 -10.88 -9.49
CA ARG A 165 5.24 -11.95 -10.30
C ARG A 165 3.98 -11.47 -11.03
N ALA A 166 3.21 -10.56 -10.44
CA ALA A 166 1.91 -10.14 -10.96
C ALA A 166 2.02 -9.01 -12.00
N GLN A 167 3.02 -8.14 -11.86
CA GLN A 167 3.14 -6.89 -12.62
C GLN A 167 4.55 -6.64 -13.17
N GLY A 168 5.53 -7.52 -12.92
CA GLY A 168 6.92 -7.28 -13.33
C GLY A 168 7.63 -6.18 -12.54
N LYS A 169 7.08 -5.78 -11.37
CA LYS A 169 7.70 -4.79 -10.48
C LYS A 169 9.05 -5.29 -9.97
N TRP A 170 10.05 -4.41 -10.00
CA TRP A 170 11.42 -4.72 -9.60
C TRP A 170 11.97 -3.73 -8.57
N ASP A 171 11.18 -2.73 -8.18
CA ASP A 171 11.50 -1.81 -7.10
C ASP A 171 11.49 -2.51 -5.73
N PRO A 172 12.39 -2.17 -4.79
CA PRO A 172 13.32 -1.03 -4.75
C PRO A 172 14.68 -1.27 -5.44
N GLY A 173 14.73 -2.01 -6.55
CA GLY A 173 15.90 -2.05 -7.43
C GLY A 173 17.11 -2.68 -6.78
N ALA A 174 18.24 -1.95 -6.81
CA ALA A 174 19.52 -2.32 -6.23
C ALA A 174 19.49 -2.57 -4.71
N ILE A 175 18.36 -2.43 -4.02
CA ILE A 175 18.24 -2.84 -2.62
C ILE A 175 17.99 -4.34 -2.53
N ASP A 176 19.01 -5.07 -2.05
CA ASP A 176 18.86 -6.42 -1.52
C ASP A 176 17.96 -6.40 -0.27
N MET A 177 16.85 -7.14 -0.33
CA MET A 177 15.83 -7.14 0.73
C MET A 177 16.25 -7.93 1.97
N ASP A 178 17.12 -8.93 1.84
CA ASP A 178 17.60 -9.71 2.98
C ASP A 178 18.65 -8.91 3.77
N VAL A 179 19.51 -8.16 3.06
CA VAL A 179 20.42 -7.20 3.69
C VAL A 179 19.64 -6.07 4.36
N LEU A 180 18.65 -5.48 3.66
CA LEU A 180 17.82 -4.43 4.24
C LEU A 180 17.12 -4.89 5.52
N ARG A 181 16.49 -6.07 5.53
CA ARG A 181 15.84 -6.59 6.74
C ARG A 181 16.83 -6.85 7.87
N ARG A 182 18.05 -7.29 7.58
CA ARG A 182 19.11 -7.46 8.59
C ARG A 182 19.49 -6.13 9.24
N ASP A 183 19.65 -5.08 8.43
CA ASP A 183 20.00 -3.75 8.92
C ASP A 183 18.86 -3.15 9.74
N ILE A 184 17.62 -3.30 9.27
CA ILE A 184 16.42 -2.91 10.03
C ILE A 184 16.36 -3.65 11.36
N GLN A 185 16.58 -4.96 11.38
CA GLN A 185 16.51 -5.74 12.63
C GLN A 185 17.60 -5.30 13.61
N THR A 186 18.79 -4.99 13.10
CA THR A 186 19.89 -4.44 13.91
C THR A 186 19.48 -3.11 14.53
N GLN A 187 18.83 -2.23 13.77
CA GLN A 187 18.31 -0.94 14.24
C GLN A 187 17.14 -1.08 15.23
N ILE A 188 16.25 -2.07 15.05
CA ILE A 188 15.16 -2.36 16.00
C ILE A 188 15.74 -2.83 17.34
N GLY A 189 16.78 -3.67 17.33
CA GLY A 189 17.39 -4.28 18.51
C GLY A 189 16.74 -5.63 18.89
N LEU A 190 16.93 -6.04 20.14
CA LEU A 190 16.30 -7.28 20.67
C LEU A 190 14.76 -7.14 20.66
N PRO A 191 14.02 -8.22 20.34
CA PRO A 191 12.56 -8.16 20.30
C PRO A 191 11.98 -7.68 21.63
N THR A 192 11.34 -6.52 21.63
CA THR A 192 10.64 -5.97 22.81
C THR A 192 9.30 -6.69 22.98
N GLY A 193 9.32 -7.95 23.40
CA GLY A 193 8.13 -8.69 23.87
C GLY A 193 7.00 -8.90 22.84
N GLY A 194 6.96 -10.10 22.25
CA GLY A 194 5.83 -11.02 22.42
C GLY A 194 4.43 -10.61 21.94
N ALA A 195 4.28 -10.14 20.71
CA ALA A 195 3.07 -10.49 19.95
C ALA A 195 3.51 -10.96 18.57
N PRO A 196 3.36 -12.24 18.20
CA PRO A 196 3.46 -12.60 16.80
C PRO A 196 2.42 -11.74 16.08
N PRO A 197 2.82 -10.90 15.11
CA PRO A 197 1.85 -10.09 14.39
C PRO A 197 0.81 -11.05 13.84
N PRO A 198 -0.50 -10.79 14.03
CA PRO A 198 -1.52 -11.73 13.63
C PRO A 198 -1.22 -12.09 12.18
N ARG A 199 -0.82 -13.34 11.93
CA ARG A 199 -1.06 -13.92 10.62
C ARG A 199 -2.57 -13.99 10.61
N PRO A 200 -3.28 -13.21 9.78
CA PRO A 200 -4.60 -13.66 9.45
C PRO A 200 -4.41 -15.08 8.92
N PRO A 201 -5.34 -16.00 9.16
CA PRO A 201 -5.36 -17.19 8.34
C PRO A 201 -5.33 -16.67 6.88
N VAL A 202 -4.45 -17.20 6.04
CA VAL A 202 -4.60 -16.99 4.60
C VAL A 202 -5.79 -17.86 4.21
N PRO A 203 -7.00 -17.31 4.19
CA PRO A 203 -7.84 -17.51 3.03
C PRO A 203 -8.74 -16.30 2.76
N VAL A 204 -8.92 -15.92 1.49
CA VAL A 204 -10.01 -15.02 1.08
C VAL A 204 -10.91 -15.71 0.08
N GLY A 205 -11.26 -16.97 0.38
CA GLY A 205 -12.15 -17.79 -0.43
C GLY A 205 -11.77 -17.78 -1.91
N GLN A 206 -12.75 -17.98 -2.78
CA GLN A 206 -12.53 -17.91 -4.22
C GLN A 206 -12.20 -16.49 -4.72
N TYR A 207 -12.55 -15.42 -3.99
CA TYR A 207 -12.43 -14.02 -4.43
C TYR A 207 -11.11 -13.33 -4.06
N ALA A 208 -10.18 -14.06 -3.45
CA ALA A 208 -8.91 -13.52 -2.95
C ALA A 208 -8.16 -12.63 -3.95
N HIS A 209 -8.19 -12.98 -5.23
CA HIS A 209 -7.45 -12.32 -6.29
C HIS A 209 -8.25 -11.19 -6.96
N ILE A 210 -9.46 -10.88 -6.50
CA ILE A 210 -10.26 -9.82 -7.10
C ILE A 210 -9.79 -8.46 -6.58
N LEU A 211 -9.30 -7.64 -7.49
CA LEU A 211 -9.11 -6.20 -7.31
C LEU A 211 -9.44 -5.51 -8.63
N LEU A 212 -10.62 -4.91 -8.70
CA LEU A 212 -11.04 -4.10 -9.82
C LEU A 212 -11.31 -2.66 -9.35
N PHE A 213 -10.79 -1.71 -10.10
CA PHE A 213 -10.89 -0.29 -9.82
C PHE A 213 -10.89 0.47 -11.14
N ARG A 214 -11.04 1.80 -11.09
CA ARG A 214 -11.06 2.63 -12.31
C ARG A 214 -9.84 2.34 -13.19
N GLY A 215 -10.09 2.01 -14.45
CA GLY A 215 -9.06 1.62 -15.42
C GLY A 215 -8.80 0.11 -15.54
N SER A 216 -9.32 -0.71 -14.62
CA SER A 216 -9.40 -2.16 -14.84
C SER A 216 -10.23 -2.47 -16.08
N ARG A 217 -9.84 -3.51 -16.82
CA ARG A 217 -10.55 -3.96 -18.02
C ARG A 217 -10.69 -5.47 -18.06
N GLY A 218 -11.68 -5.97 -18.80
CA GLY A 218 -11.79 -7.37 -19.18
C GLY A 218 -13.02 -8.09 -18.60
N PRO A 219 -13.07 -9.43 -18.74
CA PRO A 219 -14.27 -10.22 -18.46
C PRO A 219 -14.78 -10.08 -17.02
N GLN A 220 -13.88 -9.97 -16.04
CA GLN A 220 -14.25 -9.84 -14.64
C GLN A 220 -14.92 -8.49 -14.34
N VAL A 221 -14.56 -7.41 -15.06
CA VAL A 221 -15.25 -6.11 -14.97
C VAL A 221 -16.64 -6.20 -15.60
N ALA A 222 -16.76 -6.86 -16.75
CA ALA A 222 -18.05 -7.08 -17.39
C ALA A 222 -19.01 -7.87 -16.49
N GLU A 223 -18.50 -8.82 -15.70
CA GLU A 223 -19.30 -9.52 -14.69
C GLU A 223 -19.75 -8.60 -13.55
N VAL A 224 -18.89 -7.71 -13.04
CA VAL A 224 -19.30 -6.68 -12.06
C VAL A 224 -20.42 -5.81 -12.63
N GLN A 225 -20.23 -5.28 -13.84
CA GLN A 225 -21.23 -4.44 -14.51
C GLN A 225 -22.55 -5.20 -14.69
N ARG A 226 -22.51 -6.45 -15.12
CA ARG A 226 -23.69 -7.31 -15.27
C ARG A 226 -24.43 -7.50 -13.94
N ARG A 227 -23.70 -7.81 -12.87
CA ARG A 227 -24.26 -8.00 -11.53
C ARG A 227 -24.91 -6.73 -11.01
N LEU A 228 -24.26 -5.58 -11.19
CA LEU A 228 -24.79 -4.28 -10.81
C LEU A 228 -26.02 -3.89 -11.65
N LYS A 229 -25.90 -3.94 -12.98
CA LYS A 229 -26.95 -3.56 -13.93
C LYS A 229 -28.25 -4.30 -13.68
N TYR A 230 -28.19 -5.62 -13.53
CA TYR A 230 -29.39 -6.46 -13.41
C TYR A 230 -29.83 -6.69 -11.96
N GLY A 231 -28.90 -6.82 -11.02
CA GLY A 231 -29.22 -7.03 -9.61
C GLY A 231 -29.63 -5.76 -8.85
N TYR A 232 -29.22 -4.60 -9.35
CA TYR A 232 -29.36 -3.32 -8.66
C TYR A 232 -29.81 -2.21 -9.63
N ALA A 233 -30.77 -2.56 -10.50
CA ALA A 233 -31.25 -1.71 -11.59
C ALA A 233 -31.70 -0.31 -11.14
N GLY A 234 -32.18 -0.15 -9.91
CA GLY A 234 -32.65 1.11 -9.35
C GLY A 234 -31.60 2.23 -9.30
N TYR A 235 -30.30 1.89 -9.29
CA TYR A 235 -29.23 2.89 -9.39
C TYR A 235 -28.13 2.52 -10.38
N ALA A 236 -28.08 1.29 -10.87
CA ALA A 236 -27.04 0.81 -11.79
C ALA A 236 -27.59 0.29 -13.14
N GLY A 237 -28.91 0.33 -13.38
CA GLY A 237 -29.52 -0.23 -14.59
C GLY A 237 -29.06 0.43 -15.89
N HIS A 238 -28.51 1.65 -15.81
CA HIS A 238 -27.97 2.41 -16.93
C HIS A 238 -26.52 2.05 -17.27
N LEU A 239 -25.85 1.19 -16.51
CA LEU A 239 -24.47 0.80 -16.81
C LEU A 239 -24.41 0.04 -18.14
N GLU A 240 -23.42 0.34 -18.96
CA GLU A 240 -23.05 -0.52 -20.08
C GLU A 240 -22.16 -1.67 -19.59
N VAL A 241 -22.24 -2.83 -20.26
CA VAL A 241 -21.42 -4.01 -19.97
C VAL A 241 -20.33 -4.11 -21.03
N ASP A 242 -19.43 -3.13 -21.00
CA ASP A 242 -18.32 -2.97 -21.95
C ASP A 242 -17.02 -3.64 -21.45
N GLY A 243 -16.99 -4.09 -20.19
CA GLY A 243 -15.78 -4.63 -19.58
C GLY A 243 -14.76 -3.57 -19.19
N ASP A 244 -15.11 -2.29 -19.23
CA ASP A 244 -14.24 -1.18 -18.85
C ASP A 244 -14.71 -0.55 -17.53
N TYR A 245 -13.82 -0.54 -16.54
CA TYR A 245 -14.15 0.02 -15.23
C TYR A 245 -13.99 1.54 -15.27
N GLY A 246 -15.00 2.22 -15.82
CA GLY A 246 -15.06 3.68 -15.94
C GLY A 246 -15.68 4.39 -14.72
N PRO A 247 -15.82 5.72 -14.78
CA PRO A 247 -16.43 6.52 -13.71
C PRO A 247 -17.85 6.08 -13.31
N LEU A 248 -18.66 5.62 -14.28
CA LEU A 248 -20.02 5.12 -14.02
C LEU A 248 -20.00 3.81 -13.22
N THR A 249 -19.14 2.86 -13.61
CA THR A 249 -18.94 1.60 -12.87
C THR A 249 -18.48 1.88 -11.45
N GLU A 250 -17.52 2.80 -11.25
CA GLU A 250 -17.07 3.18 -9.91
C GLU A 250 -18.19 3.80 -9.07
N ALA A 251 -18.98 4.71 -9.65
CA ALA A 251 -20.11 5.33 -8.95
C ALA A 251 -21.15 4.30 -8.50
N ALA A 252 -21.48 3.33 -9.36
CA ALA A 252 -22.38 2.24 -9.03
C ALA A 252 -21.82 1.31 -7.93
N VAL A 253 -20.52 1.02 -7.96
CA VAL A 253 -19.86 0.24 -6.89
C VAL A 253 -19.87 1.00 -5.57
N ARG A 254 -19.57 2.30 -5.56
CA ARG A 254 -19.67 3.14 -4.35
C ARG A 254 -21.09 3.12 -3.79
N GLU A 255 -22.10 3.20 -4.64
CA GLU A 255 -23.49 3.15 -4.19
C GLU A 255 -23.89 1.77 -3.63
N PHE A 256 -23.41 0.69 -4.26
CA PHE A 256 -23.57 -0.66 -3.73
C PHE A 256 -22.91 -0.81 -2.36
N GLN A 257 -21.67 -0.35 -2.20
CA GLN A 257 -20.94 -0.37 -0.92
C GLN A 257 -21.68 0.43 0.15
N ARG A 258 -22.18 1.63 -0.18
CA ARG A 258 -22.92 2.49 0.75
C ARG A 258 -24.19 1.82 1.30
N ARG A 259 -24.84 1.00 0.46
CA ARG A 259 -26.08 0.27 0.79
C ARG A 259 -25.83 -1.08 1.46
N THR A 260 -24.58 -1.57 1.47
CA THR A 260 -24.25 -2.90 1.98
C THR A 260 -23.51 -2.76 3.31
N PRO A 261 -24.12 -3.20 4.43
CA PRO A 261 -23.47 -3.13 5.74
C PRO A 261 -22.12 -3.84 5.77
N GLY A 262 -21.12 -3.18 6.36
CA GLY A 262 -19.77 -3.74 6.54
C GLY A 262 -18.81 -3.54 5.37
N LEU A 263 -19.21 -2.87 4.28
CA LEU A 263 -18.30 -2.51 3.18
C LEU A 263 -17.77 -1.08 3.31
N THR A 264 -16.49 -0.90 3.00
CA THR A 264 -15.89 0.43 2.81
C THR A 264 -16.36 1.05 1.50
N VAL A 265 -16.76 2.32 1.52
CA VAL A 265 -17.24 3.06 0.33
C VAL A 265 -16.07 3.68 -0.43
N ASP A 266 -15.22 2.83 -1.03
CA ASP A 266 -13.99 3.23 -1.73
C ASP A 266 -14.09 3.13 -3.26
N GLY A 267 -15.18 2.56 -3.80
CA GLY A 267 -15.37 2.37 -5.24
C GLY A 267 -14.53 1.24 -5.83
N ILE A 268 -13.94 0.38 -4.99
CA ILE A 268 -13.07 -0.71 -5.39
C ILE A 268 -13.77 -2.05 -5.14
N VAL A 269 -13.75 -2.91 -6.16
CA VAL A 269 -14.19 -4.30 -6.02
C VAL A 269 -13.00 -5.13 -5.56
N GLY A 270 -12.82 -5.20 -4.24
CA GLY A 270 -11.95 -6.18 -3.57
C GLY A 270 -12.69 -7.47 -3.19
N PRO A 271 -12.05 -8.41 -2.47
CA PRO A 271 -12.64 -9.70 -2.11
C PRO A 271 -13.97 -9.59 -1.34
N GLU A 272 -14.11 -8.60 -0.45
CA GLU A 272 -15.35 -8.36 0.31
C GLU A 272 -16.49 -7.88 -0.59
N THR A 273 -16.23 -6.88 -1.44
CA THR A 273 -17.21 -6.39 -2.43
C THR A 273 -17.60 -7.50 -3.41
N ALA A 274 -16.63 -8.30 -3.87
CA ALA A 274 -16.85 -9.42 -4.77
C ALA A 274 -17.72 -10.52 -4.14
N ALA A 275 -17.46 -10.85 -2.86
CA ALA A 275 -18.27 -11.79 -2.10
C ALA A 275 -19.70 -11.28 -1.90
N ALA A 276 -19.86 -9.99 -1.55
CA ALA A 276 -21.17 -9.36 -1.37
C ALA A 276 -21.98 -9.32 -2.68
N LEU A 277 -21.32 -9.08 -3.82
CA LEU A 277 -21.94 -9.16 -5.15
C LEU A 277 -22.17 -10.59 -5.64
N ARG A 278 -21.61 -11.60 -4.94
CA ARG A 278 -21.60 -13.01 -5.34
C ARG A 278 -21.12 -13.18 -6.79
N LEU A 279 -19.98 -12.54 -7.12
CA LEU A 279 -19.46 -12.55 -8.48
C LEU A 279 -19.21 -13.97 -8.98
N THR A 280 -19.46 -14.22 -10.26
CA THR A 280 -18.88 -15.37 -10.93
C THR A 280 -17.43 -15.05 -11.30
N LEU A 281 -16.50 -15.96 -11.04
CA LEU A 281 -15.11 -15.81 -11.49
C LEU A 281 -15.00 -16.27 -12.94
N VAL A 282 -14.35 -15.47 -13.79
CA VAL A 282 -14.28 -15.69 -15.24
C VAL A 282 -12.86 -15.54 -15.78
#